data_AF-A0A078KRM4-F1
#
_entry.id   AF-A0A078KRM4-F1
#
_cell.length_a   1.000
_cell.length_b   1.000
_cell.length_c   1.000
_cell.angle_alpha   90.00
_cell.angle_beta   90.00
_cell.angle_gamma   90.00
#
_symmetry.space_group_name_H-M   'P 1'
#
loop_
_entity.id
_entity.type
_entity.pdbx_description
1 polymer ?
#
loop_
_entity_poly.entity_id
_entity_poly.type
_entity_poly.pdbx_seq_one_letter_code
_entity_poly.pdbx_strand_id
1 'polypeptide(L)' 'MPIITGTRSQKKEKIKAEISSETFEKITAYCAWANVDDIGLFIEEAAGFIFAKDREWKQYRKAAKKRAESSNA' A
#
# COMPACT_ATOMS: atom_id res chain seq x y z
N MET A 1 -8.43 -23.24 -23.90
CA MET A 1 -8.32 -22.59 -22.58
C MET A 1 -6.98 -22.96 -21.95
N PRO A 2 -6.38 -22.04 -21.20
CA PRO A 2 -6.44 -22.22 -19.75
C PRO A 2 -6.90 -20.95 -19.04
N ILE A 3 -7.78 -21.13 -18.05
CA ILE A 3 -8.07 -20.12 -17.04
C ILE A 3 -6.94 -20.22 -16.03
N ILE A 4 -6.00 -19.28 -16.05
CA ILE A 4 -4.96 -19.18 -15.02
C ILE A 4 -5.59 -18.50 -13.80
N THR A 5 -6.38 -19.23 -13.02
CA THR A 5 -6.70 -18.86 -11.64
C THR A 5 -5.51 -19.24 -10.75
N GLY A 6 -4.37 -18.60 -11.00
CA GLY A 6 -3.32 -18.52 -10.01
C GLY A 6 -3.65 -17.31 -9.15
N THR A 7 -4.42 -17.49 -8.07
CA THR A 7 -4.39 -16.54 -6.95
C THR A 7 -2.97 -16.54 -6.43
N ARG A 8 -2.13 -15.69 -7.03
CA ARG A 8 -0.77 -15.43 -6.61
C ARG A 8 -0.92 -14.78 -5.25
N SER A 9 -0.90 -15.60 -4.19
CA SER A 9 -0.85 -15.13 -2.82
C SER A 9 0.35 -14.20 -2.74
N GLN A 10 0.09 -12.90 -2.72
CA GLN A 10 1.16 -11.93 -2.57
C GLN A 10 1.75 -12.15 -1.20
N LYS A 11 3.08 -12.14 -1.12
CA LYS A 11 3.79 -12.27 0.15
C LYS A 11 3.36 -11.10 1.03
N LYS A 12 2.54 -11.37 2.05
CA LYS A 12 2.15 -10.38 3.05
C LYS A 12 3.21 -10.34 4.15
N GLU A 13 3.63 -9.14 4.51
CA GLU A 13 4.53 -8.90 5.63
C GLU A 13 3.71 -8.50 6.86
N LYS A 14 4.05 -9.03 8.04
CA LYS A 14 3.41 -8.63 9.29
C LYS A 14 4.05 -7.34 9.79
N ILE A 15 3.24 -6.32 10.04
CA ILE A 15 3.69 -5.04 10.57
C ILE A 15 3.17 -4.90 12.00
N LYS A 16 4.04 -4.51 12.93
CA LYS A 16 3.64 -4.03 14.25
C LYS A 16 3.71 -2.50 14.23
N ALA A 17 2.58 -1.84 14.42
CA ALA A 17 2.47 -0.39 14.40
C ALA A 17 1.71 0.11 15.62
N GLU A 18 2.10 1.28 16.11
CA GLU A 18 1.40 2.03 17.15
C GLU A 18 0.86 3.31 16.51
N ILE A 19 -0.43 3.56 16.68
CA ILE A 19 -1.11 4.75 16.17
C ILE A 19 -2.00 5.33 17.29
N SER A 20 -2.38 6.60 17.16
CA SER A 20 -3.27 7.22 18.14
C SER A 20 -4.64 6.55 18.15
N SER A 21 -5.27 6.49 19.32
CA SER A 21 -6.61 5.92 19.50
C SER A 21 -7.63 6.58 18.57
N GLU A 22 -7.58 7.91 18.43
CA GLU A 22 -8.46 8.65 17.53
C GLU A 22 -8.32 8.20 16.06
N THR A 23 -7.10 7.95 15.62
CA THR A 23 -6.85 7.48 14.25
C THR A 23 -7.38 6.06 14.07
N PHE A 24 -7.11 5.18 15.05
CA PHE A 24 -7.60 3.81 15.03
C PHE A 24 -9.14 3.75 14.97
N GLU A 25 -9.83 4.55 15.79
CA GLU A 25 -11.29 4.63 15.79
C GLU A 25 -11.85 5.07 14.43
N LYS A 26 -11.26 6.08 13.80
CA LYS A 26 -11.66 6.51 12.44
C LYS A 26 -11.45 5.42 11.40
N ILE A 27 -10.33 4.71 11.46
CA ILE A 27 -10.05 3.58 10.57
C ILE A 27 -11.09 2.48 10.76
N THR A 28 -11.36 2.08 12.00
CA THR A 28 -12.34 1.04 12.32
C THR A 28 -13.75 1.44 11.87
N ALA A 29 -14.18 2.67 12.13
CA ALA A 29 -15.49 3.17 11.69
C ALA A 29 -15.62 3.18 10.16
N TYR A 30 -14.57 3.61 9.45
CA TYR A 30 -14.54 3.56 7.99
C TYR A 30 -14.62 2.12 7.47
N CYS A 31 -13.84 1.22 8.05
CA CYS A 31 -13.83 -0.19 7.67
C CYS A 31 -15.21 -0.82 7.88
N ALA A 32 -15.88 -0.53 8.98
CA ALA A 32 -17.24 -0.99 9.24
C ALA A 32 -18.25 -0.45 8.20
N TRP A 33 -18.19 0.84 7.85
CA TRP A 33 -19.05 1.44 6.82
C TRP A 33 -18.81 0.85 5.42
N ALA A 34 -17.54 0.59 5.08
CA ALA A 34 -17.13 0.06 3.78
C ALA A 34 -17.21 -1.48 3.70
N ASN A 35 -17.62 -2.17 4.76
CA ASN A 35 -17.64 -3.63 4.87
C ASN A 35 -16.25 -4.25 4.58
N VAL A 36 -15.21 -3.67 5.19
CA VAL A 36 -13.81 -4.12 5.14
C VAL A 36 -13.46 -4.74 6.49
N ASP A 37 -13.18 -6.03 6.50
CA ASP A 37 -12.90 -6.77 7.76
C ASP A 37 -11.40 -6.82 8.12
N ASP A 38 -10.52 -6.36 7.22
CA ASP A 38 -9.07 -6.42 7.38
C ASP A 38 -8.47 -4.99 7.38
N ILE A 39 -7.98 -4.54 8.54
CA ILE A 39 -7.24 -3.27 8.66
C ILE A 39 -5.99 -3.27 7.76
N GLY A 40 -5.38 -4.44 7.53
CA GLY A 40 -4.27 -4.58 6.59
C GLY A 40 -4.68 -4.17 5.18
N LEU A 41 -5.89 -4.56 4.73
CA LEU A 41 -6.42 -4.15 3.42
C LEU A 41 -6.63 -2.63 3.36
N PHE A 42 -7.17 -2.03 4.42
CA PHE A 42 -7.29 -0.57 4.51
C PHE A 42 -5.93 0.13 4.37
N ILE A 43 -4.91 -0.36 5.06
CA ILE A 43 -3.55 0.21 5.02
C ILE A 43 -2.94 0.04 3.61
N GLU A 44 -3.11 -1.11 2.97
CA GLU A 44 -2.62 -1.36 1.61
C GLU A 44 -3.25 -0.40 0.59
N GLU A 45 -4.58 -0.24 0.63
CA GLU A 45 -5.31 0.67 -0.27
C GLU A 45 -4.95 2.14 0.00
N ALA A 46 -4.86 2.55 1.27
CA ALA A 46 -4.46 3.90 1.65
C ALA A 46 -3.03 4.21 1.19
N ALA A 47 -2.09 3.28 1.37
CA ALA A 47 -0.72 3.41 0.87
C ALA A 47 -0.70 3.48 -0.66
N GLY A 48 -1.48 2.64 -1.34
CA GLY A 48 -1.65 2.67 -2.79
C GLY A 48 -2.12 4.04 -3.29
N PHE A 49 -3.12 4.62 -2.62
CA PHE A 49 -3.60 5.97 -2.93
C PHE A 49 -2.51 7.03 -2.75
N ILE A 50 -1.79 7.00 -1.62
CA ILE A 50 -0.67 7.92 -1.38
C ILE A 50 0.37 7.79 -2.49
N PHE A 51 0.83 6.58 -2.81
CA PHE A 51 1.81 6.36 -3.88
C PHE A 51 1.33 6.84 -5.25
N ALA A 52 0.03 6.76 -5.49
CA ALA A 52 -0.60 7.20 -6.73
C ALA A 52 -0.87 8.70 -6.80
N LYS A 53 -0.86 9.44 -5.68
CA LYS A 53 -1.23 10.87 -5.66
C LYS A 53 -0.10 11.79 -5.19
N ASP A 54 0.79 11.30 -4.33
CA ASP A 54 1.91 12.06 -3.83
C ASP A 54 2.90 12.41 -4.96
N ARG A 55 3.00 13.71 -5.26
CA ARG A 55 3.84 14.23 -6.33
C ARG A 55 5.32 14.14 -5.98
N GLU A 56 5.67 14.37 -4.73
CA GLU A 56 7.06 14.33 -4.26
C GLU A 56 7.57 12.90 -4.28
N TRP A 57 6.77 11.95 -3.78
CA TRP A 57 7.08 10.53 -3.86
C TRP A 57 7.31 10.06 -5.30
N LYS A 58 6.45 10.48 -6.23
CA LYS A 58 6.62 10.15 -7.66
C LYS A 58 7.91 10.74 -8.25
N GLN A 59 8.23 11.98 -7.92
CA GLN A 59 9.47 12.63 -8.37
C GLN A 59 10.69 11.90 -7.80
N TYR A 60 10.68 11.60 -6.51
CA TYR A 60 11.71 10.82 -5.84
C TYR A 60 11.94 9.47 -6.52
N ARG A 61 10.87 8.70 -6.78
CA ARG A 61 10.97 7.40 -7.47
C ARG A 61 11.57 7.52 -8.86
N LYS A 62 11.19 8.55 -9.64
CA LYS A 62 11.75 8.78 -10.99
C LYS A 62 13.24 9.08 -10.92
N ALA A 63 13.66 9.93 -9.97
CA ALA A 63 15.07 10.27 -9.77
C ALA A 63 15.88 9.07 -9.26
N ALA A 64 15.33 8.28 -8.35
CA ALA A 64 15.96 7.05 -7.85
C ALA A 64 16.18 6.02 -8.96
N LYS A 65 15.18 5.82 -9.84
CA LYS A 65 15.30 4.92 -11.01
C LYS A 65 16.43 5.36 -11.94
N LYS A 66 16.49 6.65 -12.29
CA LYS A 66 17.55 7.20 -13.16
C LYS A 66 18.94 7.01 -12.56
N ARG A 67 19.08 7.16 -11.24
CA ARG A 67 20.35 6.92 -10.53
C ARG A 67 20.78 5.45 -10.61
N ALA A 68 19.86 4.52 -10.38
CA ALA A 68 20.14 3.08 -10.46
C ALA A 68 20.55 2.61 -11.88
N GLU A 69 19.96 3.21 -12.91
CA GLU A 69 20.30 2.95 -14.32
C GLU A 69 21.69 3.51 -14.69
N SER A 70 22.10 4.62 -14.07
CA SER A 70 23.39 5.27 -14.34
C SER A 70 24.56 4.63 -13.57
N SER A 71 24.29 3.90 -12.49
CA SER A 71 25.31 3.18 -11.69
C SER A 71 25.60 1.76 -12.19
N ASN A 72 24.77 1.25 -13.11
CA ASN A 72 24.92 -0.07 -13.73
C ASN A 72 25.51 0.00 -15.15
N ALA A 73 25.98 1.18 -15.57
CA ALA A 73 26.65 1.44 -16.84
C ALA A 73 28.08 1.90 -16.57
#